data_AF-X1J7I4-F1
#
_entry.id   AF-X1J7I4-F1
#
_cell.length_a   1.000
_cell.length_b   1.000
_cell.length_c   1.000
_cell.angle_alpha   90.00
_cell.angle_beta   90.00
_cell.angle_gamma   90.00
#
_symmetry.space_group_name_H-M   'P 1'
#
loop_
_entity.id
_entity.type
_entity.pdbx_description
1 polymer ?
#
loop_
_entity_poly.entity_id
_entity_poly.type
_entity_poly.pdbx_seq_one_letter_code
_entity_poly.pdbx_strand_id
1 'polypeptide(L)'
;MHENLLVDNFKIDGDDIKWKIELIGMEVDRQTNILAKANMLIHLAETYKELNNRQKRKFVDLMNQTFLLTDHTKVLGALEFPQKDRFDLILSNPPFTVSGTKVIKEQISESNELKDQYEQSGIGTESLFLRWIIDALKPNCQAFVIVPTGILTRTETAARGYLLKHCVLDAIISLPENTFYNTSNPTYILAFTKKERVDEHTDISEEVPEKDVFAYLVREIGETRDTLRLPCQSDLKDMTRQFRAFYSDREVFEARNINCKIIPKTNLEAKDRWDVDRFWTDKEKQELGLIGKITTMSLDEFESIIEVVSEPVLKLAMDAWNVAFSGNSFFITCLTFEQ
;
A
#
# COMPACT_ATOMS: atom_id res chain seq x y z
N MET A 1 -12.63 15.99 21.09
CA MET A 1 -13.70 15.02 20.81
C MET A 1 -13.21 14.01 19.78
N HIS A 2 -12.43 13.03 20.21
CA HIS A 2 -12.45 11.72 19.57
C HIS A 2 -12.69 10.78 20.73
N GLU A 3 -13.98 10.64 21.04
CA GLU A 3 -14.46 9.55 21.88
C GLU A 3 -14.00 8.23 21.25
N ASN A 4 -13.90 7.21 22.09
CA ASN A 4 -13.27 5.94 21.75
C ASN A 4 -14.19 5.21 20.75
N LEU A 5 -14.08 5.53 19.45
CA LEU A 5 -14.99 5.11 18.37
C LEU A 5 -15.33 3.61 18.40
N LEU A 6 -14.39 2.78 18.85
CA LEU A 6 -14.58 1.35 19.02
C LEU A 6 -15.54 1.00 20.17
N VAL A 7 -15.42 1.69 21.31
CA VAL A 7 -16.33 1.58 22.45
C VAL A 7 -17.72 2.07 22.06
N ASP A 8 -17.79 3.19 21.33
CA ASP A 8 -19.05 3.77 20.89
C ASP A 8 -19.73 2.95 19.79
N ASN A 9 -19.02 2.01 19.16
CA ASN A 9 -19.56 1.09 18.16
C ASN A 9 -20.43 -0.03 18.77
N PHE A 10 -20.54 -0.11 20.10
CA PHE A 10 -21.40 -1.08 20.79
C PHE A 10 -22.85 -0.61 20.91
N LYS A 11 -23.79 -1.53 20.67
CA LYS A 11 -25.19 -1.39 21.10
C LYS A 11 -25.59 -2.61 21.94
N ILE A 12 -26.09 -2.35 23.14
CA ILE A 12 -26.65 -3.36 24.04
C ILE A 12 -28.17 -3.21 24.01
N ASP A 13 -28.87 -4.28 23.69
CA ASP A 13 -30.34 -4.33 23.66
C ASP A 13 -30.82 -5.51 24.52
N GLY A 14 -31.08 -5.22 25.80
CA GLY A 14 -31.33 -6.25 26.81
C GLY A 14 -30.12 -7.19 26.99
N ASP A 15 -30.31 -8.46 26.61
CA ASP A 15 -29.27 -9.49 26.64
C ASP A 15 -28.47 -9.60 25.33
N ASP A 16 -28.89 -8.91 24.26
CA ASP A 16 -28.24 -8.97 22.95
C ASP A 16 -27.20 -7.86 22.76
N ILE A 17 -26.20 -8.14 21.95
CA ILE A 17 -25.09 -7.24 21.65
C ILE A 17 -24.87 -7.20 20.15
N LYS A 18 -24.78 -5.99 19.59
CA LYS A 18 -24.50 -5.79 18.16
C LYS A 18 -23.53 -4.64 17.95
N TRP A 19 -22.79 -4.74 16.84
CA TRP A 19 -22.08 -3.59 16.29
C TRP A 19 -23.06 -2.58 15.68
N LYS A 20 -22.80 -1.28 15.85
CA LYS A 20 -23.45 -0.24 15.07
C LYS A 20 -22.93 -0.23 13.63
N ILE A 21 -21.63 -0.47 13.48
CA ILE A 21 -20.90 -0.66 12.22
C ILE A 21 -20.26 -2.05 12.26
N GLU A 22 -20.70 -2.94 11.39
CA GLU A 22 -20.15 -4.29 11.30
C GLU A 22 -18.66 -4.23 10.90
N LEU A 23 -17.81 -4.86 11.71
CA LEU A 23 -16.37 -4.96 11.44
C LEU A 23 -16.06 -6.39 11.02
N ILE A 24 -15.32 -6.53 9.92
CA ILE A 24 -14.85 -7.82 9.39
C ILE A 24 -13.36 -7.68 9.07
N GLY A 25 -12.55 -8.55 9.66
CA GLY A 25 -11.14 -8.75 9.36
C GLY A 25 -10.91 -10.20 8.96
N MET A 26 -10.12 -10.42 7.92
CA MET A 26 -9.75 -11.75 7.42
C MET A 26 -8.25 -11.92 7.56
N GLU A 27 -7.83 -13.03 8.16
CA GLU A 27 -6.42 -13.32 8.43
C GLU A 27 -6.13 -14.79 8.13
N VAL A 28 -5.00 -15.07 7.48
CA VAL A 28 -4.53 -16.42 7.18
C VAL A 28 -3.68 -16.98 8.33
N ASP A 29 -2.91 -16.13 9.01
CA ASP A 29 -2.08 -16.54 10.13
C ASP A 29 -2.88 -16.60 11.44
N ARG A 30 -2.96 -17.80 12.01
CA ARG A 30 -3.73 -18.04 13.23
C ARG A 30 -3.24 -17.24 14.42
N GLN A 31 -1.93 -17.02 14.56
CA GLN A 31 -1.38 -16.28 15.70
C GLN A 31 -1.78 -14.80 15.62
N THR A 32 -1.69 -14.23 14.43
CA THR A 32 -2.09 -12.86 14.13
C THR A 32 -3.60 -12.68 14.33
N ASN A 33 -4.42 -13.65 13.92
CA ASN A 33 -5.87 -13.63 14.18
C ASN A 33 -6.18 -13.60 15.69
N ILE A 34 -5.49 -14.42 16.49
CA ILE A 34 -5.64 -14.43 17.95
C ILE A 34 -5.18 -13.10 18.55
N LEU A 35 -4.06 -12.55 18.07
CA LEU A 35 -3.53 -11.27 18.54
C LEU A 35 -4.49 -10.11 18.23
N ALA A 36 -5.11 -10.11 17.05
CA ALA A 36 -6.11 -9.11 16.68
C ALA A 36 -7.34 -9.16 17.60
N LYS A 37 -7.83 -10.36 17.92
CA LYS A 37 -8.91 -10.56 18.91
C LYS A 37 -8.50 -10.05 20.30
N ALA A 38 -7.29 -10.35 20.75
CA ALA A 38 -6.76 -9.89 22.03
C ALA A 38 -6.62 -8.36 22.06
N ASN A 39 -6.09 -7.75 21.00
CA ASN A 39 -5.91 -6.31 20.88
C ASN A 39 -7.26 -5.57 20.99
N MET A 40 -8.26 -6.03 20.25
CA MET A 40 -9.60 -5.46 20.32
C MET A 40 -10.26 -5.65 21.69
N LEU A 41 -10.05 -6.80 22.35
CA LEU A 41 -10.54 -7.02 23.72
C LEU A 41 -9.87 -6.06 24.72
N ILE A 42 -8.58 -5.74 24.57
CA ILE A 42 -7.88 -4.77 25.43
C ILE A 42 -8.53 -3.39 25.32
N HIS A 43 -8.82 -2.93 24.09
CA HIS A 43 -9.50 -1.64 23.88
C HIS A 43 -10.93 -1.61 24.40
N LEU A 44 -11.58 -2.78 24.53
CA LEU A 44 -12.94 -2.96 25.02
C LEU A 44 -13.00 -3.49 26.47
N ALA A 45 -11.88 -3.49 27.20
CA ALA A 45 -11.76 -4.19 28.47
C ALA A 45 -12.74 -3.66 29.54
N GLU A 46 -12.88 -2.33 29.66
CA GLU A 46 -13.83 -1.72 30.60
C GLU A 46 -15.27 -2.05 30.22
N THR A 47 -15.64 -1.90 28.95
CA THR A 47 -16.98 -2.27 28.45
C THR A 47 -17.28 -3.74 28.70
N TYR A 48 -16.33 -4.64 28.43
CA TYR A 48 -16.47 -6.07 28.63
C TYR A 48 -16.67 -6.44 30.11
N LYS A 49 -16.00 -5.72 31.02
CA LYS A 49 -16.12 -5.95 32.48
C LYS A 49 -17.54 -5.68 32.98
N GLU A 50 -18.20 -4.66 32.44
CA GLU A 50 -19.56 -4.26 32.79
C GLU A 50 -20.64 -5.23 32.27
N LEU A 51 -20.32 -6.09 31.30
CA LEU A 51 -21.27 -7.05 30.73
C LEU A 51 -21.64 -8.18 31.71
N ASN A 52 -22.91 -8.58 31.66
CA ASN A 52 -23.42 -9.76 32.35
C ASN A 52 -22.98 -11.08 31.66
N ASN A 53 -23.20 -12.24 32.27
CA ASN A 53 -22.75 -13.53 31.72
C ASN A 53 -23.41 -13.94 30.39
N ARG A 54 -24.62 -13.46 30.08
CA ARG A 54 -25.28 -13.72 28.79
C ARG A 54 -24.70 -12.83 27.71
N GLN A 55 -24.56 -11.55 28.01
CA GLN A 55 -23.92 -10.53 27.20
C GLN A 55 -22.46 -10.91 26.85
N LYS A 56 -21.68 -11.40 27.81
CA LYS A 56 -20.31 -11.88 27.56
C LYS A 56 -20.23 -13.01 26.54
N ARG A 57 -21.19 -13.94 26.54
CA ARG A 57 -21.26 -15.00 25.52
C ARG A 57 -21.53 -14.43 24.14
N LYS A 58 -22.50 -13.52 24.03
CA LYS A 58 -22.81 -12.80 22.78
C LYS A 58 -21.65 -11.97 22.27
N PHE A 59 -20.92 -11.31 23.17
CA PHE A 59 -19.69 -10.59 22.84
C PHE A 59 -18.65 -11.52 22.20
N VAL A 60 -18.44 -12.71 22.76
CA VAL A 60 -17.49 -13.70 22.21
C VAL A 60 -17.93 -14.16 20.81
N ASP A 61 -19.22 -14.43 20.62
CA ASP A 61 -19.77 -14.78 19.30
C ASP A 61 -19.51 -13.65 18.28
N LEU A 62 -19.74 -12.41 18.69
CA LEU A 62 -19.53 -11.22 17.86
C LEU A 62 -18.06 -11.02 17.48
N MET A 63 -17.13 -11.22 18.43
CA MET A 63 -15.68 -11.19 18.18
C MET A 63 -15.24 -12.27 17.18
N ASN A 64 -15.85 -13.46 17.25
CA ASN A 64 -15.56 -14.54 16.32
C ASN A 64 -16.11 -14.28 14.91
N GLN A 65 -17.20 -13.52 14.79
CA GLN A 65 -17.75 -13.08 13.51
C GLN A 65 -16.92 -11.93 12.91
N THR A 66 -16.31 -11.10 13.76
CA THR A 66 -15.46 -9.98 13.31
C THR A 66 -14.11 -10.42 12.79
N PHE A 67 -13.43 -11.38 13.44
CA PHE A 67 -12.11 -11.84 13.00
C PHE A 67 -12.18 -13.25 12.44
N LEU A 68 -12.27 -13.34 11.11
CA LEU A 68 -12.36 -14.58 10.36
C LEU A 68 -10.96 -15.14 10.08
N LEU A 69 -10.79 -16.43 10.37
CA LEU A 69 -9.58 -17.17 10.03
C LEU A 69 -9.79 -17.82 8.65
N THR A 70 -8.94 -17.50 7.69
CA THR A 70 -8.98 -18.01 6.32
C THR A 70 -7.76 -18.88 6.04
N ASP A 71 -7.50 -19.89 6.88
CA ASP A 71 -6.29 -20.71 6.84
C ASP A 71 -6.45 -22.05 6.11
N HIS A 72 -7.54 -22.24 5.35
CA HIS A 72 -7.89 -23.49 4.67
C HIS A 72 -6.76 -24.00 3.76
N THR A 73 -6.32 -23.17 2.82
CA THR A 73 -5.15 -23.45 1.96
C THR A 73 -3.82 -22.99 2.58
N LYS A 74 -3.87 -22.24 3.69
CA LYS A 74 -2.75 -21.53 4.36
C LYS A 74 -2.00 -20.52 3.49
N VAL A 75 -2.41 -20.35 2.23
CA VAL A 75 -1.67 -19.55 1.23
C VAL A 75 -2.58 -18.50 0.60
N LEU A 76 -3.79 -18.85 0.14
CA LEU A 76 -4.68 -17.90 -0.54
C LEU A 76 -5.29 -16.87 0.42
N GLY A 77 -5.57 -17.26 1.67
CA GLY A 77 -6.24 -16.38 2.63
C GLY A 77 -7.59 -15.91 2.11
N ALA A 78 -7.82 -14.59 2.12
CA ALA A 78 -9.07 -14.00 1.61
C ALA A 78 -9.30 -14.24 0.11
N LEU A 79 -8.25 -14.49 -0.68
CA LEU A 79 -8.38 -14.73 -2.13
C LEU A 79 -9.18 -16.00 -2.43
N GLU A 80 -9.19 -16.97 -1.50
CA GLU A 80 -9.98 -18.21 -1.60
C GLU A 80 -11.49 -17.95 -1.49
N PHE A 81 -11.88 -16.82 -0.91
CA PHE A 81 -13.27 -16.42 -0.70
C PHE A 81 -13.56 -15.08 -1.38
N PRO A 82 -13.66 -15.03 -2.72
CA PRO A 82 -14.07 -13.83 -3.44
C PRO A 82 -15.35 -13.24 -2.83
N GLN A 83 -15.37 -11.92 -2.69
CA GLN A 83 -16.54 -11.18 -2.22
C GLN A 83 -17.02 -10.26 -3.33
N LYS A 84 -18.34 -10.02 -3.37
CA LYS A 84 -18.95 -9.10 -4.32
C LYS A 84 -19.90 -8.16 -3.61
N ASP A 85 -19.71 -6.86 -3.79
CA ASP A 85 -20.60 -5.79 -3.31
C ASP A 85 -21.02 -5.95 -1.83
N ARG A 86 -20.06 -6.27 -0.97
CA ARG A 86 -20.30 -6.60 0.44
C ARG A 86 -20.00 -5.44 1.40
N PHE A 87 -18.93 -4.69 1.15
CA PHE A 87 -18.40 -3.74 2.12
C PHE A 87 -18.64 -2.28 1.71
N ASP A 88 -18.99 -1.43 2.69
CA ASP A 88 -19.19 0.01 2.49
C ASP A 88 -17.88 0.82 2.64
N LEU A 89 -16.88 0.25 3.32
CA LEU A 89 -15.55 0.81 3.48
C LEU A 89 -14.53 -0.31 3.61
N ILE A 90 -13.44 -0.22 2.85
CA ILE A 90 -12.31 -1.15 2.99
C ILE A 90 -11.04 -0.35 3.32
N LEU A 91 -10.40 -0.68 4.43
CA LEU A 91 -9.08 -0.17 4.82
C LEU A 91 -8.13 -1.36 4.84
N SER A 92 -7.08 -1.35 4.02
CA SER A 92 -6.21 -2.51 3.91
C SER A 92 -4.75 -2.16 3.66
N ASN A 93 -3.87 -2.97 4.25
CA ASN A 93 -2.45 -3.07 3.95
C ASN A 93 -2.17 -4.50 3.47
N PRO A 94 -2.55 -4.86 2.23
CA PRO A 94 -2.40 -6.22 1.73
C PRO A 94 -0.92 -6.64 1.69
N PRO A 95 -0.62 -7.95 1.72
CA PRO A 95 0.77 -8.42 1.68
C PRO A 95 1.48 -8.05 0.37
N PHE A 96 2.73 -7.59 0.47
CA PHE A 96 3.54 -7.10 -0.66
C PHE A 96 4.51 -8.14 -1.25
N THR A 97 4.47 -9.38 -0.78
CA THR A 97 5.53 -10.35 -1.09
C THR A 97 5.32 -11.04 -2.44
N VAL A 98 6.34 -10.95 -3.29
CA VAL A 98 6.45 -11.71 -4.53
C VAL A 98 6.73 -13.20 -4.25
N SER A 99 7.42 -13.49 -3.14
CA SER A 99 7.65 -14.86 -2.66
C SER A 99 6.32 -15.51 -2.30
N GLY A 100 5.93 -16.55 -3.04
CA GLY A 100 4.63 -17.22 -2.89
C GLY A 100 3.64 -16.92 -4.02
N THR A 101 3.88 -15.91 -4.86
CA THR A 101 2.98 -15.58 -6.00
C THR A 101 2.79 -16.79 -6.93
N LYS A 102 3.84 -17.59 -7.15
CA LYS A 102 3.74 -18.81 -7.96
C LYS A 102 2.79 -19.84 -7.35
N VAL A 103 2.92 -20.10 -6.05
CA VAL A 103 2.06 -21.04 -5.32
C VAL A 103 0.62 -20.53 -5.27
N ILE A 104 0.41 -19.23 -5.04
CA ILE A 104 -0.91 -18.59 -5.09
C ILE A 104 -1.54 -18.78 -6.48
N LYS A 105 -0.79 -18.50 -7.56
CA LYS A 105 -1.29 -18.67 -8.94
C LYS A 105 -1.58 -20.12 -9.29
N GLU A 106 -0.75 -21.06 -8.85
CA GLU A 106 -0.98 -22.50 -9.00
C GLU A 106 -2.29 -22.91 -8.32
N GLN A 107 -2.49 -22.55 -7.06
CA GLN A 107 -3.75 -22.85 -6.34
C GLN A 107 -4.97 -22.16 -6.93
N ILE A 108 -4.85 -20.92 -7.40
CA ILE A 108 -5.94 -20.26 -8.15
C ILE A 108 -6.28 -21.04 -9.41
N SER A 109 -5.28 -21.56 -10.14
CA SER A 109 -5.50 -22.29 -11.39
C SER A 109 -6.16 -23.67 -11.21
N GLU A 110 -6.14 -24.22 -10.00
CA GLU A 110 -6.82 -25.48 -9.65
C GLU A 110 -8.34 -25.33 -9.52
N SER A 111 -8.84 -24.09 -9.37
CA SER A 111 -10.27 -23.77 -9.32
C SER A 111 -10.69 -22.93 -10.51
N ASN A 112 -11.64 -23.43 -11.31
CA ASN A 112 -12.18 -22.67 -12.44
C ASN A 112 -12.80 -21.33 -11.99
N GLU A 113 -13.48 -21.31 -10.84
CA GLU A 113 -14.10 -20.10 -10.30
C GLU A 113 -13.05 -19.04 -9.92
N LEU A 114 -11.98 -19.44 -9.21
CA LEU A 114 -10.92 -18.51 -8.82
C LEU A 114 -10.11 -18.06 -10.05
N LYS A 115 -9.90 -18.97 -11.00
CA LYS A 115 -9.24 -18.63 -12.26
C LYS A 115 -10.03 -17.54 -13.00
N ASP A 116 -11.32 -17.73 -13.24
CA ASP A 116 -12.16 -16.75 -13.93
C ASP A 116 -12.18 -15.40 -13.21
N GLN A 117 -12.16 -15.42 -11.88
CA GLN A 117 -12.12 -14.21 -11.04
C GLN A 117 -10.80 -13.42 -11.21
N TYR A 118 -9.66 -14.11 -11.25
CA TYR A 118 -8.34 -13.48 -11.11
C TYR A 118 -7.45 -13.49 -12.37
N GLU A 119 -7.83 -14.17 -13.45
CA GLU A 119 -6.99 -14.36 -14.66
C GLU A 119 -6.43 -13.05 -15.24
N GLN A 120 -7.15 -11.94 -15.08
CA GLN A 120 -6.76 -10.61 -15.58
C GLN A 120 -6.35 -9.62 -14.47
N SER A 121 -5.95 -10.12 -13.29
CA SER A 121 -5.57 -9.23 -12.19
C SER A 121 -4.18 -8.63 -12.34
N GLY A 122 -3.36 -9.12 -13.27
CA GLY A 122 -1.98 -8.68 -13.47
C GLY A 122 -0.93 -9.52 -12.74
N ILE A 123 0.26 -8.93 -12.55
CA ILE A 123 1.41 -9.62 -11.95
C ILE A 123 1.57 -9.19 -10.48
N GLY A 124 1.72 -10.18 -9.60
CA GLY A 124 1.97 -9.97 -8.18
C GLY A 124 0.75 -10.27 -7.32
N THR A 125 1.02 -10.59 -6.05
CA THR A 125 0.00 -10.86 -5.03
C THR A 125 -0.82 -9.59 -4.74
N GLU A 126 -0.17 -8.44 -4.74
CA GLU A 126 -0.78 -7.12 -4.54
C GLU A 126 -1.91 -6.83 -5.53
N SER A 127 -1.75 -7.25 -6.79
CA SER A 127 -2.74 -7.01 -7.83
C SER A 127 -3.97 -7.92 -7.68
N LEU A 128 -3.77 -9.16 -7.20
CA LEU A 128 -4.87 -10.07 -6.83
C LEU A 128 -5.71 -9.50 -5.67
N PHE A 129 -5.05 -8.98 -4.64
CA PHE A 129 -5.75 -8.33 -3.53
C PHE A 129 -6.44 -7.04 -3.94
N LEU A 130 -5.84 -6.23 -4.82
CA LEU A 130 -6.49 -5.03 -5.35
C LEU A 130 -7.78 -5.39 -6.11
N ARG A 131 -7.73 -6.40 -6.98
CA ARG A 131 -8.92 -6.97 -7.66
C ARG A 131 -9.98 -7.41 -6.66
N TRP A 132 -9.60 -8.21 -5.65
CA TRP A 132 -10.53 -8.66 -4.61
C TRP A 132 -11.18 -7.49 -3.87
N ILE A 133 -10.40 -6.46 -3.50
CA ILE A 133 -10.91 -5.29 -2.78
C ILE A 133 -11.93 -4.53 -3.62
N ILE A 134 -11.63 -4.28 -4.90
CA ILE A 134 -12.53 -3.58 -5.83
C ILE A 134 -13.85 -4.35 -5.98
N ASP A 135 -13.78 -5.68 -6.11
CA ASP A 135 -14.98 -6.51 -6.27
C ASP A 135 -15.81 -6.57 -5.00
N ALA A 136 -15.15 -6.68 -3.84
CA ALA A 136 -15.76 -6.76 -2.53
C ALA A 136 -16.44 -5.46 -2.09
N LEU A 137 -15.98 -4.32 -2.60
CA LEU A 137 -16.54 -3.01 -2.31
C LEU A 137 -17.93 -2.85 -2.96
N LYS A 138 -18.89 -2.27 -2.26
CA LYS A 138 -20.20 -1.92 -2.83
C LYS A 138 -20.10 -0.75 -3.82
N PRO A 139 -21.04 -0.61 -4.76
CA PRO A 139 -21.22 0.61 -5.54
C PRO A 139 -21.23 1.88 -4.67
N ASN A 140 -20.59 2.95 -5.15
CA ASN A 140 -20.50 4.27 -4.48
C ASN A 140 -19.82 4.24 -3.09
N CYS A 141 -19.16 3.14 -2.74
CA CYS A 141 -18.42 2.97 -1.49
C CYS A 141 -16.91 3.11 -1.72
N GLN A 142 -16.14 3.30 -0.64
CA GLN A 142 -14.74 3.72 -0.74
C GLN A 142 -13.75 2.69 -0.19
N ALA A 143 -12.54 2.69 -0.75
CA ALA A 143 -11.42 1.96 -0.18
C ALA A 143 -10.17 2.83 -0.08
N PHE A 144 -9.37 2.56 0.96
CA PHE A 144 -8.05 3.12 1.17
C PHE A 144 -7.07 1.95 1.33
N VAL A 145 -6.21 1.77 0.33
CA VAL A 145 -5.35 0.58 0.21
C VAL A 145 -3.91 1.02 0.14
N ILE A 146 -3.08 0.50 1.03
CA ILE A 146 -1.63 0.70 0.96
C ILE A 146 -1.07 -0.26 -0.10
N VAL A 147 -0.26 0.27 -1.01
CA VAL A 147 0.37 -0.50 -2.07
C VAL A 147 1.86 -0.16 -2.20
N PRO A 148 2.70 -1.11 -2.65
CA PRO A 148 4.11 -0.82 -2.91
C PRO A 148 4.27 -0.07 -4.24
N THR A 149 5.39 0.63 -4.45
CA THR A 149 5.69 1.32 -5.73
C THR A 149 5.49 0.44 -6.97
N GLY A 150 5.73 -0.87 -6.86
CA GLY A 150 5.69 -1.80 -8.00
C GLY A 150 4.37 -1.81 -8.76
N ILE A 151 3.22 -1.78 -8.07
CA ILE A 151 1.91 -1.79 -8.75
C ILE A 151 1.65 -0.48 -9.53
N LEU A 152 2.32 0.61 -9.12
CA LEU A 152 2.17 1.93 -9.74
C LEU A 152 3.10 2.14 -10.92
N THR A 153 4.25 1.46 -10.98
CA THR A 153 5.33 1.77 -11.93
C THR A 153 5.63 0.70 -12.95
N ARG A 154 5.21 -0.56 -12.72
CA ARG A 154 5.39 -1.65 -13.69
C ARG A 154 4.76 -1.26 -15.03
N THR A 155 5.27 -1.83 -16.13
CA THR A 155 4.70 -1.63 -17.47
C THR A 155 3.36 -2.34 -17.64
N GLU A 156 3.07 -3.32 -16.79
CA GLU A 156 1.83 -4.08 -16.77
C GLU A 156 0.66 -3.21 -16.30
N THR A 157 -0.45 -3.22 -17.04
CA THR A 157 -1.53 -2.24 -16.89
C THR A 157 -2.81 -2.82 -16.31
N ALA A 158 -2.97 -4.14 -16.21
CA ALA A 158 -4.24 -4.78 -15.88
C ALA A 158 -4.74 -4.36 -14.49
N ALA A 159 -3.87 -4.29 -13.47
CA ALA A 159 -4.29 -3.85 -12.14
C ALA A 159 -4.80 -2.40 -12.12
N ARG A 160 -4.06 -1.47 -12.77
CA ARG A 160 -4.40 -0.05 -12.85
C ARG A 160 -5.63 0.17 -13.73
N GLY A 161 -5.69 -0.46 -14.89
CA GLY A 161 -6.83 -0.38 -15.79
C GLY A 161 -8.08 -0.96 -15.14
N TYR A 162 -7.97 -2.10 -14.43
CA TYR A 162 -9.09 -2.68 -13.69
C TYR A 162 -9.61 -1.71 -12.63
N LEU A 163 -8.70 -1.05 -11.89
CA LEU A 163 -9.08 0.03 -10.98
C LEU A 163 -9.80 1.17 -11.70
N LEU A 164 -9.26 1.70 -12.80
CA LEU A 164 -9.87 2.84 -13.50
C LEU A 164 -11.20 2.51 -14.15
N LYS A 165 -11.37 1.27 -14.65
CA LYS A 165 -12.62 0.80 -15.22
C LYS A 165 -13.73 0.74 -14.17
N HIS A 166 -13.41 0.19 -12.99
CA HIS A 166 -14.41 -0.10 -11.95
C HIS A 166 -14.55 0.98 -10.87
N CYS A 167 -13.57 1.87 -10.74
CA CYS A 167 -13.51 2.86 -9.66
C CYS A 167 -13.14 4.25 -10.19
N VAL A 168 -13.59 5.27 -9.46
CA VAL A 168 -13.02 6.62 -9.54
C VAL A 168 -11.80 6.65 -8.64
N LEU A 169 -10.63 6.94 -9.21
CA LEU A 169 -9.41 7.18 -8.46
C LEU A 169 -9.50 8.56 -7.78
N ASP A 170 -9.50 8.57 -6.46
CA ASP A 170 -9.72 9.79 -5.67
C ASP A 170 -8.40 10.42 -5.23
N ALA A 171 -7.46 9.61 -4.78
CA ALA A 171 -6.15 10.07 -4.36
C ALA A 171 -5.04 9.01 -4.52
N ILE A 172 -3.81 9.49 -4.72
CA ILE A 172 -2.57 8.73 -4.53
C ILE A 172 -1.70 9.51 -3.54
N ILE A 173 -1.48 8.94 -2.36
CA ILE A 173 -0.70 9.58 -1.29
C ILE A 173 0.63 8.85 -1.14
N SER A 174 1.74 9.53 -1.37
CA SER A 174 3.09 8.98 -1.16
C SER A 174 3.42 8.95 0.32
N LEU A 175 3.84 7.79 0.82
CA LEU A 175 4.34 7.59 2.17
C LEU A 175 5.87 7.57 2.16
N PRO A 176 6.51 8.10 3.21
CA PRO A 176 7.96 8.16 3.26
C PRO A 176 8.58 6.76 3.38
N GLU A 177 9.81 6.61 2.88
CA GLU A 177 10.57 5.35 3.01
C GLU A 177 10.70 4.90 4.46
N ASN A 178 10.73 3.59 4.69
CA ASN A 178 10.78 2.97 6.02
C ASN A 178 9.56 3.27 6.90
N THR A 179 8.43 3.70 6.31
CA THR A 179 7.13 3.74 7.00
C THR A 179 6.80 2.37 7.60
N PHE A 180 7.03 1.28 6.85
CA PHE A 180 6.81 -0.09 7.31
C PHE A 180 8.14 -0.80 7.60
N TYR A 181 8.22 -1.55 8.70
CA TYR A 181 9.43 -2.29 9.06
C TYR A 181 9.86 -3.34 8.04
N ASN A 182 8.89 -3.90 7.32
CA ASN A 182 9.10 -5.05 6.45
C ASN A 182 9.52 -4.67 5.03
N THR A 183 9.57 -3.37 4.70
CA THR A 183 10.02 -2.92 3.38
C THR A 183 10.65 -1.54 3.42
N SER A 184 11.80 -1.41 2.76
CA SER A 184 12.44 -0.12 2.48
C SER A 184 11.86 0.56 1.24
N ASN A 185 11.08 -0.15 0.43
CA ASN A 185 10.50 0.42 -0.78
C ASN A 185 9.46 1.50 -0.42
N PRO A 186 9.35 2.58 -1.21
CA PRO A 186 8.26 3.53 -1.05
C PRO A 186 6.90 2.83 -1.16
N THR A 187 5.94 3.36 -0.43
CA THR A 187 4.57 2.85 -0.38
C THR A 187 3.59 3.99 -0.56
N TYR A 188 2.40 3.67 -1.03
CA TYR A 188 1.40 4.64 -1.39
C TYR A 188 0.06 4.24 -0.82
N ILE A 189 -0.78 5.21 -0.46
CA ILE A 189 -2.20 4.96 -0.21
C ILE A 189 -2.96 5.30 -1.49
N LEU A 190 -3.62 4.31 -2.06
CA LEU A 190 -4.64 4.50 -3.09
C LEU A 190 -5.99 4.71 -2.40
N ALA A 191 -6.62 5.86 -2.66
CA ALA A 191 -8.02 6.10 -2.29
C ALA A 191 -8.87 6.05 -3.55
N PHE A 192 -9.94 5.27 -3.53
CA PHE A 192 -10.84 5.14 -4.67
C PHE A 192 -12.28 4.82 -4.25
N THR A 193 -13.22 5.19 -5.11
CA THR A 193 -14.66 4.98 -4.92
C THR A 193 -15.18 4.07 -6.04
N LYS A 194 -15.88 2.98 -5.72
CA LYS A 194 -16.43 2.07 -6.74
C LYS A 194 -17.54 2.75 -7.52
N LYS A 195 -17.53 2.62 -8.84
CA LYS A 195 -18.57 3.17 -9.72
C LYS A 195 -19.87 2.39 -9.56
N GLU A 196 -21.00 3.08 -9.76
CA GLU A 196 -22.31 2.44 -9.78
C GLU A 196 -22.54 1.58 -11.03
N ARG A 197 -21.98 2.01 -12.15
CA ARG A 197 -22.07 1.32 -13.44
C ARG A 197 -20.70 1.26 -14.06
N VAL A 198 -20.42 0.14 -14.70
CA VAL A 198 -19.18 -0.10 -15.43
C VAL A 198 -19.54 -0.15 -16.91
N ASP A 199 -18.79 0.56 -17.74
CA ASP A 199 -18.91 0.40 -19.18
C ASP A 199 -18.21 -0.91 -19.58
N GLU A 200 -19.00 -1.90 -20.01
CA GLU A 200 -18.47 -3.21 -20.37
C GLU A 200 -17.73 -3.20 -21.71
N HIS A 201 -17.91 -2.16 -22.54
CA HIS A 201 -17.43 -2.11 -23.93
C HIS A 201 -16.04 -1.46 -24.08
N THR A 202 -15.45 -1.00 -22.98
CA THR A 202 -14.15 -0.31 -22.98
C THR A 202 -12.99 -1.25 -22.67
N ASP A 203 -11.92 -1.13 -23.46
CA ASP A 203 -10.64 -1.81 -23.23
C ASP A 203 -9.96 -1.23 -21.97
N ILE A 204 -9.55 -2.13 -21.08
CA ILE A 204 -8.95 -1.82 -19.78
C ILE A 204 -7.61 -1.08 -19.91
N SER A 205 -6.90 -1.29 -21.02
CA SER A 205 -5.52 -0.81 -21.20
C SER A 205 -5.41 0.68 -21.56
N GLU A 206 -6.50 1.32 -21.97
CA GLU A 206 -6.56 2.74 -22.34
C GLU A 206 -7.46 3.56 -21.41
N GLU A 207 -7.85 2.98 -20.27
CA GLU A 207 -8.65 3.68 -19.28
C GLU A 207 -7.90 4.88 -18.71
N VAL A 208 -8.64 5.98 -18.57
CA VAL A 208 -8.18 7.25 -18.01
C VAL A 208 -9.04 7.55 -16.79
N PRO A 209 -8.50 8.10 -15.69
CA PRO A 209 -9.31 8.54 -14.58
C PRO A 209 -10.43 9.48 -15.04
N GLU A 210 -11.64 9.33 -14.49
CA GLU A 210 -12.76 10.20 -14.87
C GLU A 210 -12.54 11.65 -14.45
N LYS A 211 -11.84 11.82 -13.32
CA LYS A 211 -11.61 13.07 -12.61
C LYS A 211 -10.14 13.22 -12.26
N ASP A 212 -9.72 14.46 -12.02
CA ASP A 212 -8.40 14.73 -11.49
C ASP A 212 -8.21 14.10 -10.11
N VAL A 213 -6.97 13.78 -9.80
CA VAL A 213 -6.58 12.93 -8.67
C VAL A 213 -5.81 13.76 -7.66
N PHE A 214 -6.19 13.64 -6.39
CA PHE A 214 -5.46 14.28 -5.30
C PHE A 214 -4.15 13.56 -5.05
N ALA A 215 -3.04 14.29 -5.01
CA ALA A 215 -1.74 13.75 -4.65
C ALA A 215 -1.15 14.49 -3.47
N TYR A 216 -0.53 13.74 -2.56
CA TYR A 216 0.10 14.30 -1.37
C TYR A 216 1.40 13.57 -1.03
N LEU A 217 2.46 14.33 -0.75
CA LEU A 217 3.73 13.81 -0.23
C LEU A 217 3.78 13.90 1.29
N VAL A 218 3.66 12.77 1.96
CA VAL A 218 3.82 12.66 3.40
C VAL A 218 5.31 12.59 3.73
N ARG A 219 5.82 13.53 4.53
CA ARG A 219 7.22 13.50 4.97
C ARG A 219 7.37 12.70 6.24
N GLU A 220 6.44 12.89 7.18
CA GLU A 220 6.45 12.26 8.49
C GLU A 220 5.06 11.73 8.85
N ILE A 221 5.03 10.54 9.44
CA ILE A 221 3.78 9.84 9.81
C ILE A 221 3.41 10.03 11.29
N GLY A 222 4.24 10.72 12.08
CA GLY A 222 4.04 10.94 13.52
C GLY A 222 4.96 10.12 14.42
N GLU A 223 5.83 9.32 13.82
CA GLU A 223 6.95 8.65 14.46
C GLU A 223 8.19 8.73 13.57
N THR A 224 9.38 8.75 14.18
CA THR A 224 10.65 8.60 13.46
C THR A 224 10.68 7.26 12.74
N ARG A 225 11.36 7.20 11.60
CA ARG A 225 11.44 5.98 10.77
C ARG A 225 12.72 5.19 11.01
N ASP A 226 13.33 5.38 12.17
CA ASP A 226 14.44 4.58 12.69
C ASP A 226 13.92 3.43 13.55
N THR A 227 14.83 2.60 14.06
CA THR A 227 14.49 1.47 14.93
C THR A 227 13.76 1.89 16.22
N LEU A 228 13.90 3.14 16.65
CA LEU A 228 13.37 3.62 17.93
C LEU A 228 11.91 4.08 17.85
N ARG A 229 11.42 4.49 16.67
CA ARG A 229 10.05 5.01 16.46
C ARG A 229 9.60 6.03 17.50
N LEU A 230 10.42 7.05 17.72
CA LEU A 230 10.09 8.13 18.65
C LEU A 230 8.99 9.02 18.08
N PRO A 231 8.05 9.52 18.90
CA PRO A 231 7.01 10.43 18.42
C PRO A 231 7.58 11.68 17.76
N CYS A 232 7.04 12.06 16.60
CA CYS A 232 7.42 13.27 15.85
C CYS A 232 6.18 13.98 15.26
N GLN A 233 6.40 15.06 14.50
CA GLN A 233 5.32 15.73 13.78
C GLN A 233 4.72 14.79 12.71
N SER A 234 3.42 14.89 12.46
CA SER A 234 2.73 14.09 11.44
C SER A 234 2.07 14.99 10.40
N ASP A 235 2.35 14.72 9.13
CA ASP A 235 1.67 15.38 8.01
C ASP A 235 0.27 14.78 7.75
N LEU A 236 -0.04 13.61 8.31
CA LEU A 236 -1.29 12.87 8.04
C LEU A 236 -2.55 13.67 8.39
N LYS A 237 -2.50 14.48 9.45
CA LYS A 237 -3.64 15.32 9.87
C LYS A 237 -3.91 16.43 8.85
N ASP A 238 -2.87 17.05 8.31
CA ASP A 238 -3.01 18.09 7.30
C ASP A 238 -3.46 17.49 5.97
N MET A 239 -2.82 16.40 5.55
CA MET A 239 -3.23 15.61 4.38
C MET A 239 -4.72 15.24 4.45
N THR A 240 -5.20 14.72 5.59
CA THR A 240 -6.61 14.35 5.77
C THR A 240 -7.55 15.56 5.61
N ARG A 241 -7.15 16.73 6.12
CA ARG A 241 -7.96 17.96 6.00
C ARG A 241 -8.02 18.43 4.55
N GLN A 242 -6.90 18.44 3.85
CA GLN A 242 -6.83 18.84 2.45
C GLN A 242 -7.59 17.86 1.56
N PHE A 243 -7.41 16.55 1.77
CA PHE A 243 -8.15 15.53 1.03
C PHE A 243 -9.67 15.67 1.23
N ARG A 244 -10.14 15.89 2.46
CA ARG A 244 -11.58 16.12 2.73
C ARG A 244 -12.11 17.37 2.02
N ALA A 245 -11.33 18.45 1.99
CA ALA A 245 -11.71 19.67 1.29
C ALA A 245 -11.81 19.43 -0.23
N PHE A 246 -10.79 18.78 -0.82
CA PHE A 246 -10.80 18.37 -2.22
C PHE A 246 -11.96 17.44 -2.56
N TYR A 247 -12.21 16.43 -1.72
CA TYR A 247 -13.26 15.44 -1.97
C TYR A 247 -14.67 16.06 -1.88
N SER A 248 -14.83 17.15 -1.10
CA SER A 248 -16.09 17.88 -0.99
C SER A 248 -16.40 18.71 -2.24
N ASP A 249 -15.38 19.38 -2.79
CA ASP A 249 -15.50 20.18 -4.02
C ASP A 249 -14.17 20.16 -4.78
N ARG A 250 -14.11 19.36 -5.85
CA ARG A 250 -12.88 19.16 -6.63
C ARG A 250 -12.54 20.34 -7.53
N GLU A 251 -13.53 21.11 -7.96
CA GLU A 251 -13.34 22.18 -8.94
C GLU A 251 -12.80 23.46 -8.28
N VAL A 252 -13.21 23.71 -7.03
CA VAL A 252 -12.82 24.91 -6.27
C VAL A 252 -11.59 24.69 -5.40
N PHE A 253 -11.17 23.43 -5.19
CA PHE A 253 -10.08 23.14 -4.27
C PHE A 253 -8.72 23.67 -4.75
N GLU A 254 -8.06 24.42 -3.88
CA GLU A 254 -6.68 24.85 -4.03
C GLU A 254 -5.78 24.21 -2.97
N ALA A 255 -4.63 23.70 -3.40
CA ALA A 255 -3.62 23.14 -2.52
C ALA A 255 -3.11 24.21 -1.54
N ARG A 256 -3.10 23.89 -0.24
CA ARG A 256 -2.71 24.85 0.82
C ARG A 256 -1.21 24.89 1.07
N ASN A 257 -0.49 23.88 0.63
CA ASN A 257 0.94 23.76 0.80
C ASN A 257 1.58 22.97 -0.34
N ILE A 258 2.90 23.07 -0.42
CA ILE A 258 3.71 22.40 -1.44
C ILE A 258 3.62 20.87 -1.36
N ASN A 259 3.20 20.27 -0.24
CA ASN A 259 3.03 18.81 -0.13
C ASN A 259 1.86 18.29 -0.97
N CYS A 260 0.91 19.14 -1.36
CA CYS A 260 -0.31 18.78 -2.04
C CYS A 260 -0.30 19.25 -3.49
N LYS A 261 -0.68 18.38 -4.44
CA LYS A 261 -0.93 18.74 -5.84
C LYS A 261 -2.17 18.01 -6.35
N ILE A 262 -2.85 18.63 -7.31
CA ILE A 262 -3.91 17.97 -8.08
C ILE A 262 -3.29 17.50 -9.39
N ILE A 263 -3.35 16.20 -9.63
CA ILE A 263 -2.76 15.58 -10.81
C ILE A 263 -3.85 15.48 -11.89
N PRO A 264 -3.64 16.07 -13.07
CA PRO A 264 -4.56 15.94 -14.18
C PRO A 264 -4.77 14.48 -14.54
N LYS A 265 -6.02 14.08 -14.79
CA LYS A 265 -6.36 12.70 -15.19
C LYS A 265 -5.57 12.18 -16.40
N THR A 266 -5.21 13.06 -17.33
CA THR A 266 -4.42 12.74 -18.54
C THR A 266 -3.01 12.24 -18.25
N ASN A 267 -2.52 12.40 -17.02
CA ASN A 267 -1.16 12.01 -16.64
C ASN A 267 -1.13 10.69 -15.84
N LEU A 268 -2.29 10.04 -15.70
CA LEU A 268 -2.52 8.86 -14.88
C LEU A 268 -3.34 7.81 -15.66
N GLU A 269 -3.14 7.70 -16.97
CA GLU A 269 -3.73 6.62 -17.76
C GLU A 269 -3.21 5.25 -17.25
N ALA A 270 -3.91 4.16 -17.57
CA ALA A 270 -3.54 2.82 -17.10
C ALA A 270 -2.09 2.42 -17.47
N LYS A 271 -1.56 2.93 -18.59
CA LYS A 271 -0.18 2.73 -19.07
C LYS A 271 0.86 3.62 -18.40
N ASP A 272 0.45 4.75 -17.83
CA ASP A 272 1.34 5.72 -17.23
C ASP A 272 1.76 5.26 -15.85
N ARG A 273 3.02 5.53 -15.45
CA ARG A 273 3.40 5.29 -14.04
C ARG A 273 2.59 6.20 -13.10
N TRP A 274 2.16 5.70 -11.96
CA TRP A 274 1.35 6.41 -10.97
C TRP A 274 2.14 6.85 -9.73
N ASP A 275 3.47 6.72 -9.74
CA ASP A 275 4.32 7.29 -8.69
C ASP A 275 4.29 8.82 -8.73
N VAL A 276 3.43 9.41 -7.89
CA VAL A 276 3.10 10.84 -7.96
C VAL A 276 4.27 11.75 -7.58
N ASP A 277 5.28 11.25 -6.87
CA ASP A 277 6.48 12.00 -6.47
C ASP A 277 7.20 12.64 -7.67
N ARG A 278 7.06 12.08 -8.88
CA ARG A 278 7.64 12.64 -10.11
C ARG A 278 7.10 14.01 -10.49
N PHE A 279 5.90 14.37 -10.01
CA PHE A 279 5.28 15.66 -10.28
C PHE A 279 5.83 16.80 -9.40
N TRP A 280 6.71 16.48 -8.45
CA TRP A 280 7.46 17.44 -7.67
C TRP A 280 8.85 17.63 -8.26
N THR A 281 9.20 18.89 -8.51
CA THR A 281 10.54 19.29 -8.92
C THR A 281 11.55 19.07 -7.79
N ASP A 282 12.82 18.95 -8.15
CA ASP A 282 13.89 18.78 -7.15
C ASP A 282 13.95 19.95 -6.16
N LYS A 283 13.63 21.17 -6.60
CA LYS A 283 13.54 22.35 -5.73
C LYS A 283 12.43 22.21 -4.70
N GLU A 284 11.24 21.77 -5.12
CA GLU A 284 10.13 21.52 -4.18
C GLU A 284 10.46 20.39 -3.21
N LYS A 285 11.10 19.32 -3.70
CA LYS A 285 11.54 18.19 -2.85
C LYS A 285 12.61 18.62 -1.84
N GLN A 286 13.51 19.53 -2.21
CA GLN A 286 14.48 20.13 -1.28
C GLN A 286 13.80 21.00 -0.23
N GLU A 287 12.82 21.81 -0.61
CA GLU A 287 12.03 22.63 0.33
C GLU A 287 11.23 21.76 1.31
N LEU A 288 10.76 20.61 0.84
CA LEU A 288 10.14 19.58 1.67
C LEU A 288 11.14 18.82 2.56
N GLY A 289 12.44 18.95 2.33
CA GLY A 289 13.48 18.21 3.03
C GLY A 289 13.58 16.72 2.63
N LEU A 290 13.02 16.34 1.49
CA LEU A 290 13.02 14.95 0.98
C LEU A 290 14.31 14.60 0.24
N ILE A 291 14.97 15.59 -0.37
CA ILE A 291 16.27 15.43 -1.02
C ILE A 291 17.25 16.39 -0.34
N GLY A 292 18.48 15.92 -0.09
CA GLY A 292 19.57 16.80 0.33
C GLY A 292 19.82 17.93 -0.67
N LYS A 293 20.59 18.96 -0.28
CA LYS A 293 21.05 19.96 -1.26
C LYS A 293 21.76 19.21 -2.38
N ILE A 294 21.27 19.34 -3.61
CA ILE A 294 21.98 18.82 -4.78
C ILE A 294 23.26 19.63 -4.87
N THR A 295 24.37 19.02 -4.49
CA THR A 295 25.69 19.52 -4.86
C THR A 295 25.82 19.24 -6.35
N THR A 296 25.47 20.21 -7.19
CA THR A 296 25.83 20.14 -8.61
C THR A 296 27.35 20.17 -8.65
N MET A 297 27.96 19.02 -8.96
CA MET A 297 29.39 18.98 -9.23
C MET A 297 29.62 19.25 -10.71
N SER A 298 30.66 20.01 -11.02
CA SER A 298 31.13 20.19 -12.38
C SER A 298 31.67 18.88 -12.96
N LEU A 299 31.73 18.76 -14.29
CA LEU A 299 32.37 17.63 -14.97
C LEU A 299 33.82 17.43 -14.50
N ASP A 300 34.55 18.53 -14.29
CA ASP A 300 35.93 18.52 -13.79
C ASP A 300 36.03 17.97 -12.36
N GLU A 301 35.09 18.32 -11.48
CA GLU A 301 35.02 17.75 -10.14
C GLU A 301 34.68 16.25 -10.19
N PHE A 302 33.81 15.82 -11.10
CA PHE A 302 33.47 14.41 -11.28
C PHE A 302 34.67 13.59 -11.79
N GLU A 303 35.39 14.11 -12.79
CA GLU A 303 36.63 13.49 -13.30
C GLU A 303 37.69 13.35 -12.20
N SER A 304 37.87 14.38 -11.37
CA SER A 304 38.82 14.33 -10.26
C SER A 304 38.47 13.26 -9.21
N ILE A 305 37.18 13.05 -8.94
CA ILE A 305 36.74 11.99 -8.01
C ILE A 305 36.95 10.61 -8.65
N ILE A 306 36.68 10.45 -9.95
CA ILE A 306 36.94 9.20 -10.66
C ILE A 306 38.43 8.86 -10.64
N GLU A 307 39.33 9.81 -10.87
CA GLU A 307 40.78 9.57 -10.76
C GLU A 307 41.17 9.13 -9.35
N VAL A 308 40.65 9.81 -8.32
CA VAL A 308 40.93 9.49 -6.91
C VAL A 308 40.38 8.13 -6.48
N VAL A 309 39.25 7.69 -7.03
CA VAL A 309 38.62 6.39 -6.70
C VAL A 309 39.20 5.25 -7.55
N SER A 310 39.56 5.52 -8.79
CA SER A 310 40.10 4.50 -9.72
C SER A 310 41.48 4.01 -9.30
N GLU A 311 42.36 4.87 -8.78
CA GLU A 311 43.69 4.46 -8.31
C GLU A 311 43.66 3.42 -7.17
N PRO A 312 42.92 3.63 -6.05
CA PRO A 312 42.77 2.64 -5.00
C PRO A 312 42.13 1.35 -5.47
N VAL A 313 41.12 1.42 -6.35
CA VAL A 313 40.42 0.23 -6.89
C VAL A 313 41.34 -0.58 -7.80
N LEU A 314 42.11 0.07 -8.68
CA LEU A 314 43.12 -0.57 -9.52
C LEU A 314 44.23 -1.21 -8.67
N LYS A 315 44.66 -0.53 -7.61
CA LYS A 315 45.65 -1.06 -6.67
C LYS A 315 45.12 -2.29 -5.92
N LEU A 316 43.87 -2.25 -5.44
CA LEU A 316 43.21 -3.40 -4.81
C LEU A 316 43.05 -4.58 -5.78
N ALA A 317 42.70 -4.30 -7.05
CA ALA A 317 42.61 -5.31 -8.09
C ALA A 317 43.99 -5.93 -8.40
N MET A 318 45.05 -5.12 -8.45
CA MET A 318 46.43 -5.58 -8.64
C MET A 318 46.95 -6.38 -7.43
N ASP A 319 46.65 -5.94 -6.21
CA ASP A 319 47.02 -6.67 -5.00
C ASP A 319 46.27 -8.02 -4.91
N ALA A 320 44.98 -8.05 -5.27
CA ALA A 320 44.21 -9.28 -5.40
C ALA A 320 44.76 -10.20 -6.50
N TRP A 321 45.19 -9.63 -7.64
CA TRP A 321 45.86 -10.37 -8.72
C TRP A 321 47.18 -10.99 -8.23
N ASN A 322 48.03 -10.22 -7.55
CA ASN A 322 49.31 -10.70 -7.04
C ASN A 322 49.16 -11.81 -5.99
N VAL A 323 48.13 -11.74 -5.14
CA VAL A 323 47.79 -12.81 -4.19
C VAL A 323 47.33 -14.08 -4.93
N ALA A 324 46.49 -13.94 -5.96
CA ALA A 324 45.97 -15.08 -6.74
C ALA A 324 47.05 -15.88 -7.49
N PHE A 325 48.20 -15.27 -7.83
CA PHE A 325 49.33 -15.98 -8.48
C PHE A 325 50.35 -16.60 -7.50
N SER A 326 50.21 -16.36 -6.20
CA SER A 326 51.11 -16.93 -5.17
C SER A 326 50.70 -18.32 -4.67
N GLY A 327 49.56 -18.85 -5.14
CA GLY A 327 49.10 -20.22 -4.84
C GLY A 327 48.45 -20.87 -6.06
N ASN A 328 48.78 -22.14 -6.30
CA ASN A 328 48.28 -22.96 -7.42
C ASN A 328 46.74 -23.11 -7.42
N SER A 329 45.99 -22.12 -7.91
CA SER A 329 44.55 -22.25 -8.19
C SER A 329 44.10 -21.22 -9.24
N PHE A 330 43.53 -21.70 -10.35
CA PHE A 330 42.97 -20.86 -11.41
C PHE A 330 41.63 -20.23 -10.97
N PHE A 331 41.58 -18.90 -10.90
CA PHE A 331 40.32 -18.13 -10.79
C PHE A 331 40.19 -17.20 -11.99
N ILE A 332 39.02 -17.20 -12.63
CA ILE A 332 38.66 -16.26 -13.70
C ILE A 332 37.83 -15.13 -13.06
N THR A 333 38.34 -13.90 -13.12
CA THR A 333 37.60 -12.70 -12.76
C THR A 333 37.26 -11.94 -14.04
N CYS A 334 35.97 -11.81 -14.36
CA CYS A 334 35.50 -11.01 -15.49
C CYS A 334 34.97 -9.67 -14.98
N LEU A 335 35.49 -8.57 -15.53
CA LEU A 335 34.92 -7.24 -15.37
C LEU A 335 34.37 -6.79 -16.72
N THR A 336 33.07 -6.47 -16.76
CA THR A 336 32.40 -5.85 -17.90
C THR A 336 32.12 -4.40 -17.57
N PHE A 337 32.64 -3.48 -18.40
CA PHE A 337 32.25 -2.08 -18.39
C PHE A 337 31.35 -1.86 -19.60
N GLU A 338 30.11 -1.43 -19.38
CA GLU A 338 29.21 -0.98 -20.45
C GLU A 338 29.64 0.43 -20.90
N GLN A 339 29.75 0.62 -22.22
CA GLN A 339 30.13 1.87 -22.87
C GLN A 339 29.02 2.92 -22.83
#